data_AF-A0A7S4E193-F1
#
_entry.id   AF-A0A7S4E193-F1
#
_cell.length_a   1.000
_cell.length_b   1.000
_cell.length_c   1.000
_cell.angle_alpha   90.00
_cell.angle_beta   90.00
_cell.angle_gamma   90.00
#
_symmetry.space_group_name_H-M   'P 1'
#
loop_
_entity.id
_entity.type
_entity.pdbx_description
1 polymer ?
#
loop_
_entity_poly.entity_id
_entity_poly.type
_entity_poly.pdbx_seq_one_letter_code
_entity_poly.pdbx_strand_id
1 'polypeptide(L)'
;MADHDDTWRRKIGFECPWHPQQIISWVVFFGQSLLVYLFVLPQYTLPVAVPLGLISFAAQSAVVILAAIIMSTNPLDPLLADDLDQYIARYKITTDKETLLANCVWCRHCKQDVLEGTKHCRMCNKCIGGFDHHCSWLNTCIGMR
;
A
#
# COMPACT_ATOMS: atom_id res chain seq x y z
N MET A 1 22.34 -3.35 -27.62
CA MET A 1 20.94 -2.90 -27.74
C MET A 1 20.53 -2.43 -26.34
N ALA A 2 20.85 -1.17 -26.05
CA ALA A 2 20.57 -0.55 -24.75
C ALA A 2 19.15 0.03 -24.83
N ASP A 3 18.23 -0.51 -24.04
CA ASP A 3 16.87 0.02 -23.95
C ASP A 3 16.83 1.05 -22.82
N HIS A 4 16.70 2.32 -23.21
CA HIS A 4 16.53 3.45 -22.32
C HIS A 4 15.05 3.59 -22.00
N ASP A 5 14.55 2.99 -20.89
CA ASP A 5 13.47 3.59 -20.09
C ASP A 5 13.17 2.97 -18.69
N ASP A 6 14.11 2.27 -18.04
CA ASP A 6 13.85 1.63 -16.73
C ASP A 6 13.87 2.59 -15.50
N THR A 7 13.57 3.89 -15.68
CA THR A 7 13.54 4.88 -14.57
C THR A 7 12.21 4.94 -13.83
N TRP A 8 11.15 4.42 -14.44
CA TRP A 8 9.82 4.45 -13.87
C TRP A 8 9.74 3.55 -12.64
N ARG A 9 9.27 4.08 -11.51
CA ARG A 9 8.93 3.28 -10.32
C ARG A 9 7.76 3.92 -9.60
N ARG A 10 6.73 3.13 -9.31
CA ARG A 10 5.64 3.55 -8.42
C ARG A 10 6.13 3.55 -6.98
N LYS A 11 6.14 4.70 -6.33
CA LYS A 11 6.44 4.88 -4.91
C LYS A 11 5.21 4.59 -4.05
N ILE A 12 4.06 5.14 -4.41
CA ILE A 12 2.83 5.08 -3.58
C ILE A 12 1.59 4.70 -4.41
N GLY A 13 0.51 4.31 -3.72
CA GLY A 13 -0.74 3.85 -4.32
C GLY A 13 -1.55 4.92 -5.06
N PHE A 14 -1.26 6.20 -4.83
CA PHE A 14 -1.94 7.32 -5.50
C PHE A 14 -1.36 7.67 -6.87
N GLU A 15 -0.19 7.15 -7.24
CA GLU A 15 0.44 7.47 -8.51
C GLU A 15 -0.26 6.76 -9.69
N CYS A 16 -0.08 7.29 -10.90
CA CYS A 16 -0.54 6.64 -12.13
C CYS A 16 0.38 5.45 -12.51
N PRO A 17 -0.01 4.58 -13.47
CA PRO A 17 -1.39 4.38 -13.90
C PRO A 17 -2.21 3.77 -12.77
N TRP A 18 -3.46 4.15 -12.63
CA TRP A 18 -4.34 3.56 -11.63
C TRP A 18 -4.87 2.21 -12.10
N HIS A 19 -5.02 1.29 -11.16
CA HIS A 19 -5.67 0.02 -11.46
C HIS A 19 -7.19 0.24 -11.54
N PRO A 20 -7.93 -0.32 -12.53
CA PRO A 20 -9.38 -0.14 -12.61
C PRO A 20 -10.12 -0.51 -11.32
N GLN A 21 -9.66 -1.56 -10.64
CA GLN A 21 -10.22 -2.00 -9.34
C GLN A 21 -10.09 -0.94 -8.23
N GLN A 22 -9.03 -0.13 -8.22
CA GLN A 22 -8.88 1.00 -7.29
C GLN A 22 -9.92 2.10 -7.57
N ILE A 23 -10.14 2.43 -8.84
CA ILE A 23 -11.13 3.45 -9.22
C ILE A 23 -12.54 2.96 -8.87
N ILE A 24 -12.85 1.73 -9.27
CA ILE A 24 -14.15 1.11 -9.02
C ILE A 24 -14.45 1.03 -7.53
N SER A 25 -13.49 0.65 -6.68
CA SER A 25 -13.72 0.57 -5.23
C SER A 25 -14.09 1.92 -4.62
N TRP A 26 -13.43 3.01 -5.03
CA TRP A 26 -13.76 4.35 -4.55
C TRP A 26 -15.13 4.82 -5.05
N VAL A 27 -15.44 4.60 -6.33
CA VAL A 27 -16.76 4.94 -6.89
C VAL A 27 -17.87 4.20 -6.13
N VAL A 28 -17.70 2.90 -5.89
CA VAL A 28 -18.67 2.09 -5.14
C VAL A 28 -18.76 2.55 -3.69
N PHE A 29 -17.64 2.81 -3.02
CA PHE A 29 -17.62 3.25 -1.62
C PHE A 29 -18.35 4.58 -1.42
N PHE A 30 -18.03 5.61 -2.22
CA PHE A 30 -18.69 6.91 -2.11
C PHE A 30 -20.14 6.87 -2.59
N GLY A 31 -20.45 6.07 -3.62
CA GLY A 31 -21.82 5.83 -4.06
C GLY A 31 -22.67 5.19 -2.96
N GLN A 32 -22.17 4.14 -2.32
CA GLN A 32 -22.86 3.49 -1.19
C GLN A 32 -23.03 4.44 0.00
N SER A 33 -22.02 5.25 0.32
CA SER A 33 -22.12 6.27 1.37
C SER A 33 -23.24 7.26 1.06
N LEU A 34 -23.31 7.78 -0.17
CA LEU A 34 -24.36 8.70 -0.59
C LEU A 34 -25.76 8.07 -0.43
N LEU A 35 -25.93 6.80 -0.82
CA LEU A 35 -27.20 6.10 -0.67
C LEU A 35 -27.65 5.97 0.79
N VAL A 36 -26.71 5.72 1.71
CA VAL A 36 -27.01 5.65 3.15
C VAL A 36 -27.59 6.97 3.67
N TYR A 37 -26.94 8.10 3.38
CA TYR A 37 -27.40 9.39 3.91
C TYR A 37 -28.63 9.95 3.20
N LEU A 38 -28.80 9.69 1.89
CA LEU A 38 -29.92 10.22 1.12
C LEU A 38 -31.19 9.37 1.21
N PHE A 39 -31.08 8.05 1.32
CA PHE A 39 -32.24 7.16 1.22
C PHE A 39 -32.49 6.33 2.47
N VAL A 40 -31.43 5.84 3.14
CA VAL A 40 -31.60 4.95 4.30
C VAL A 40 -31.92 5.73 5.57
N LEU A 41 -31.09 6.71 5.95
CA LEU A 41 -31.28 7.47 7.18
C LEU A 41 -32.64 8.20 7.26
N PRO A 42 -33.18 8.81 6.18
CA PRO A 42 -34.48 9.47 6.23
C PRO A 42 -35.68 8.56 6.50
N GLN A 43 -35.52 7.23 6.40
CA GLN A 43 -36.58 6.28 6.77
C GLN A 43 -36.75 6.12 8.28
N TYR A 44 -35.80 6.61 9.08
CA TYR A 44 -35.81 6.51 10.53
C TYR A 44 -36.16 7.85 11.18
N THR A 45 -36.69 7.79 12.40
CA THR A 45 -36.90 8.99 13.22
C THR A 45 -35.55 9.59 13.65
N LEU A 46 -35.51 10.91 13.89
CA LEU A 46 -34.27 11.61 14.27
C LEU A 46 -33.49 10.96 15.43
N PRO A 47 -34.13 10.50 16.53
CA PRO A 47 -33.42 9.85 17.63
C PRO A 47 -32.66 8.57 17.23
N VAL A 48 -33.06 7.92 16.13
CA VAL A 48 -32.40 6.73 15.58
C VAL A 48 -31.47 7.10 14.43
N ALA A 49 -31.90 7.99 13.52
CA ALA A 49 -31.14 8.38 12.34
C ALA A 49 -29.82 9.08 12.69
N VAL A 50 -29.81 9.96 13.69
CA VAL A 50 -28.61 10.71 14.10
C VAL A 50 -27.49 9.79 14.62
N PRO A 51 -27.70 8.92 15.63
CA PRO A 51 -26.63 8.05 16.10
C PRO A 51 -26.15 7.06 15.03
N LEU A 52 -27.06 6.49 14.22
CA LEU A 52 -26.68 5.62 13.10
C LEU A 52 -25.82 6.37 12.06
N GLY A 53 -26.20 7.60 11.73
CA GLY A 53 -25.44 8.46 10.83
C GLY A 53 -24.04 8.77 11.35
N LEU A 54 -23.90 9.09 12.65
CA LEU A 54 -22.60 9.35 13.27
C LEU A 54 -21.70 8.10 13.28
N ILE A 55 -22.24 6.93 13.61
CA ILE A 55 -21.51 5.66 13.58
C ILE A 55 -21.05 5.34 12.16
N SER A 56 -21.95 5.47 11.18
CA SER A 56 -21.64 5.25 9.77
C SER A 56 -20.55 6.21 9.29
N PHE A 57 -20.64 7.49 9.64
CA PHE A 57 -19.65 8.50 9.26
C PHE A 57 -18.28 8.20 9.85
N ALA A 58 -18.22 7.84 11.14
CA ALA A 58 -16.99 7.48 11.81
C ALA A 58 -16.34 6.25 11.16
N ALA A 59 -17.14 5.20 10.87
CA ALA A 59 -16.65 3.99 10.20
C ALA A 59 -16.12 4.28 8.79
N GLN A 60 -16.86 5.05 7.99
CA GLN A 60 -16.42 5.44 6.64
C GLN A 60 -15.15 6.29 6.68
N SER A 61 -15.06 7.24 7.60
CA SER A 61 -13.88 8.08 7.81
C SER A 61 -12.67 7.22 8.18
N ALA A 62 -12.85 6.23 9.07
CA ALA A 62 -11.79 5.29 9.42
C ALA A 62 -11.30 4.51 8.19
N VAL A 63 -12.19 4.02 7.33
CA VAL A 63 -11.80 3.33 6.07
C VAL A 63 -10.99 4.26 5.17
N VAL A 64 -11.44 5.49 4.96
CA VAL A 64 -10.73 6.47 4.11
C VAL A 64 -9.34 6.78 4.68
N ILE A 65 -9.24 7.00 6.00
CA ILE A 65 -7.97 7.30 6.67
C ILE A 65 -7.02 6.11 6.58
N LEU A 66 -7.48 4.90 6.88
CA LEU A 66 -6.65 3.70 6.81
C LEU A 66 -6.17 3.43 5.39
N ALA A 67 -7.05 3.55 4.39
CA ALA A 67 -6.68 3.42 2.99
C ALA A 67 -5.65 4.50 2.60
N ALA A 68 -5.85 5.75 3.01
CA ALA A 68 -4.90 6.82 2.74
C ALA A 68 -3.52 6.54 3.36
N ILE A 69 -3.45 6.05 4.59
CA ILE A 69 -2.20 5.66 5.26
C ILE A 69 -1.50 4.56 4.45
N ILE A 70 -2.20 3.46 4.14
CA ILE A 70 -1.60 2.32 3.42
C ILE A 70 -1.14 2.75 2.02
N MET A 71 -2.00 3.47 1.29
CA MET A 71 -1.70 3.94 -0.06
C MET A 71 -0.57 4.96 -0.09
N SER A 72 -0.36 5.73 0.98
CA SER A 72 0.76 6.69 1.08
C SER A 72 2.08 6.04 1.48
N THR A 73 2.08 4.75 1.84
CA THR A 73 3.28 4.07 2.33
C THR A 73 4.04 3.41 1.18
N ASN A 74 5.35 3.66 1.07
CA ASN A 74 6.24 3.05 0.08
C ASN A 74 6.83 1.71 0.59
N PRO A 75 6.39 0.53 0.09
CA PRO A 75 6.93 -0.78 0.46
C PRO A 75 8.24 -1.11 -0.25
N LEU A 76 9.13 -0.14 -0.45
CA LEU A 76 10.40 -0.43 -1.12
C LEU A 76 11.26 -1.33 -0.23
N ASP A 77 12.03 -2.23 -0.83
CA ASP A 77 13.06 -2.97 -0.11
C ASP A 77 13.92 -2.01 0.76
N PRO A 78 14.13 -2.31 2.05
CA PRO A 78 14.82 -1.41 2.96
C PRO A 78 16.24 -1.03 2.58
N LEU A 79 16.96 -1.95 1.93
CA LEU A 79 18.30 -1.70 1.42
C LEU A 79 18.27 -0.65 0.30
N LEU A 80 17.24 -0.70 -0.55
CA LEU A 80 17.03 0.27 -1.62
C LEU A 80 16.39 1.59 -1.15
N ALA A 81 15.72 1.57 0.00
CA ALA A 81 15.12 2.74 0.62
C ALA A 81 16.09 3.52 1.51
N ASP A 82 17.30 2.98 1.75
CA ASP A 82 18.30 3.51 2.69
C ASP A 82 17.76 3.63 4.13
N ASP A 83 16.90 2.68 4.54
CA ASP A 83 16.25 2.64 5.86
C ASP A 83 16.49 1.32 6.62
N LEU A 84 17.53 0.57 6.20
CA LEU A 84 17.85 -0.76 6.76
C LEU A 84 18.00 -0.78 8.29
N ASP A 85 18.59 0.26 8.88
CA ASP A 85 18.76 0.33 10.35
C ASP A 85 17.40 0.47 11.07
N GLN A 86 16.48 1.26 10.50
CA GLN A 86 15.12 1.39 11.01
C GLN A 86 14.34 0.07 10.87
N TYR A 87 14.53 -0.62 9.74
CA TYR A 87 13.94 -1.93 9.49
C TYR A 87 14.40 -2.98 10.53
N ILE A 88 15.71 -3.08 10.78
CA ILE A 88 16.30 -3.99 11.78
C ILE A 88 15.71 -3.72 13.17
N ALA A 89 15.64 -2.45 13.57
CA ALA A 89 15.10 -2.04 14.86
C ALA A 89 13.60 -2.39 15.00
N ARG A 90 12.81 -2.13 13.95
CA ARG A 90 11.36 -2.38 13.95
C ARG A 90 11.01 -3.86 14.04
N TYR A 91 11.73 -4.69 13.30
CA TYR A 91 11.51 -6.13 13.24
C TYR A 91 12.31 -6.93 14.26
N LYS A 92 13.12 -6.25 15.10
CA LYS A 92 13.99 -6.87 16.11
C LYS A 92 14.83 -8.01 15.52
N ILE A 93 15.41 -7.75 14.34
CA ILE A 93 16.23 -8.73 13.65
C ILE A 93 17.48 -8.98 14.50
N THR A 94 17.71 -10.25 14.87
CA THR A 94 18.82 -10.65 15.73
C THR A 94 20.13 -10.80 14.96
N THR A 95 20.04 -10.99 13.65
CA THR A 95 21.17 -11.05 12.73
C THR A 95 21.80 -9.67 12.60
N ASP A 96 23.12 -9.59 12.69
CA ASP A 96 23.84 -8.34 12.52
C ASP A 96 23.77 -7.83 11.08
N LYS A 97 23.99 -6.53 10.91
CA LYS A 97 23.91 -5.85 9.62
C LYS A 97 24.88 -6.40 8.58
N GLU A 98 26.09 -6.80 8.98
CA GLU A 98 27.10 -7.34 8.06
C GLU A 98 26.63 -8.68 7.48
N THR A 99 26.10 -9.56 8.33
CA THR A 99 25.52 -10.84 7.90
C THR A 99 24.29 -10.65 7.00
N LEU A 100 23.42 -9.67 7.28
CA LEU A 100 22.29 -9.36 6.39
C LEU A 100 22.76 -8.91 5.00
N LEU A 101 23.76 -8.03 4.95
CA LEU A 101 24.33 -7.54 3.70
C LEU A 101 25.09 -8.64 2.94
N ALA A 102 25.72 -9.58 3.64
CA ALA A 102 26.39 -10.73 3.03
C ALA A 102 25.42 -11.71 2.35
N ASN A 103 24.16 -11.77 2.80
CA ASN A 103 23.12 -12.64 2.27
C ASN A 103 22.19 -11.94 1.27
N CYS A 104 22.55 -10.74 0.80
CA CYS A 104 21.77 -10.07 -0.24
C CYS A 104 21.68 -10.90 -1.52
N VAL A 105 20.58 -10.71 -2.25
CA VAL A 105 20.32 -11.38 -3.51
C VAL A 105 20.23 -10.36 -4.65
N TRP A 106 20.76 -10.72 -5.81
CA TRP A 106 20.75 -9.83 -6.98
C TRP A 106 19.39 -9.83 -7.69
N CYS A 107 18.74 -8.66 -7.77
CA CYS A 107 17.54 -8.50 -8.60
C CYS A 107 17.91 -8.23 -10.06
N ARG A 108 17.52 -9.12 -10.97
CA ARG A 108 17.81 -8.98 -12.42
C ARG A 108 17.07 -7.82 -13.09
N HIS A 109 15.92 -7.41 -12.55
CA HIS A 109 15.13 -6.31 -13.10
C HIS A 109 15.69 -4.95 -12.68
N CYS A 110 15.92 -4.76 -11.37
CA CYS A 110 16.48 -3.50 -10.85
C CYS A 110 18.00 -3.39 -11.03
N LYS A 111 18.69 -4.51 -11.30
CA LYS A 111 20.15 -4.61 -11.43
C LYS A 111 20.87 -4.06 -10.19
N GLN A 112 20.38 -4.46 -9.02
CA GLN A 112 20.87 -4.07 -7.70
C GLN A 112 20.67 -5.22 -6.71
N ASP A 113 21.50 -5.24 -5.68
CA ASP A 113 21.33 -6.14 -4.54
C ASP A 113 20.12 -5.73 -3.69
N VAL A 114 19.40 -6.72 -3.20
CA VAL A 114 18.24 -6.57 -2.33
C VAL A 114 18.31 -7.55 -1.17
N LEU A 115 17.54 -7.33 -0.11
CA LEU A 115 17.52 -8.25 1.02
C LEU A 115 17.00 -9.64 0.61
N GLU A 116 17.44 -10.67 1.32
CA GLU A 116 16.87 -12.01 1.19
C GLU A 116 15.36 -11.98 1.49
N GLY A 117 14.56 -12.71 0.69
CA GLY A 117 13.10 -12.70 0.80
C GLY A 117 12.39 -11.56 0.05
N THR A 118 13.14 -10.62 -0.54
CA THR A 118 12.60 -9.59 -1.41
C THR A 118 12.20 -10.13 -2.78
N LYS A 119 11.12 -9.59 -3.34
CA LYS A 119 10.69 -9.89 -4.72
C LYS A 119 10.43 -8.61 -5.51
N HIS A 120 10.68 -8.67 -6.82
CA HIS A 120 10.40 -7.58 -7.74
C HIS A 120 8.92 -7.62 -8.18
N CYS A 121 8.19 -6.54 -7.90
CA CYS A 121 6.84 -6.34 -8.41
C CYS A 121 6.90 -5.57 -9.73
N ARG A 122 6.61 -6.25 -10.85
CA ARG A 122 6.59 -5.67 -12.19
C ARG A 122 5.56 -4.53 -12.32
N MET A 123 4.42 -4.61 -11.63
CA MET A 123 3.37 -3.56 -11.69
C MET A 123 3.79 -2.26 -11.01
N CYS A 124 4.63 -2.34 -9.96
CA CYS A 124 5.19 -1.14 -9.31
C CYS A 124 6.59 -0.79 -9.82
N ASN A 125 7.19 -1.67 -10.62
CA ASN A 125 8.59 -1.65 -11.03
C ASN A 125 9.56 -1.41 -9.87
N LYS A 126 9.44 -2.22 -8.80
CA LYS A 126 10.36 -2.15 -7.65
C LYS A 126 10.39 -3.45 -6.85
N CYS A 127 11.49 -3.60 -6.13
CA CYS A 127 11.69 -4.65 -5.16
C CYS A 127 11.00 -4.32 -3.83
N ILE A 128 10.34 -5.31 -3.25
CA ILE A 128 9.53 -5.19 -2.04
C ILE A 128 10.04 -6.17 -0.99
N GLY A 129 10.46 -5.66 0.17
CA GLY A 129 10.86 -6.46 1.32
C GLY A 129 9.72 -7.33 1.83
N GLY A 130 9.98 -8.63 2.04
CA GLY A 130 8.96 -9.58 2.52
C GLY A 130 7.68 -9.54 1.68
N PHE A 131 7.82 -9.50 0.35
CA PHE A 131 6.72 -9.35 -0.59
C PHE A 131 5.64 -10.43 -0.40
N ASP A 132 4.40 -9.98 -0.17
CA ASP A 132 3.21 -10.82 -0.20
C ASP A 132 2.54 -10.71 -1.58
N HIS A 133 1.91 -9.58 -1.86
CA HIS A 133 1.20 -9.36 -3.11
C HIS A 133 1.17 -7.87 -3.53
N HIS A 134 0.80 -7.62 -4.78
CA HIS A 134 0.36 -6.29 -5.20
C HIS A 134 -1.15 -6.18 -5.05
N CYS A 135 -1.60 -5.27 -4.18
CA CYS A 135 -3.02 -5.06 -3.96
C CYS A 135 -3.56 -4.08 -5.00
N SER A 136 -4.27 -4.60 -5.99
CA SER A 136 -4.87 -3.79 -7.05
C SER A 136 -5.96 -2.82 -6.56
N TRP A 137 -6.56 -3.06 -5.39
CA TRP A 137 -7.54 -2.16 -4.77
C TRP A 137 -6.90 -0.92 -4.16
N LEU A 138 -5.64 -1.04 -3.71
CA LEU A 138 -4.84 0.03 -3.09
C LEU A 138 -3.75 0.54 -4.03
N ASN A 139 -3.57 -0.11 -5.18
CA ASN A 139 -2.57 0.19 -6.19
C ASN A 139 -1.13 0.26 -5.63
N THR A 140 -0.86 -0.52 -4.58
CA THR A 140 0.45 -0.60 -3.91
C THR A 140 0.75 -2.03 -3.49
N CYS A 141 2.02 -2.32 -3.24
CA CYS A 141 2.42 -3.64 -2.74
C CYS A 141 2.18 -3.76 -1.22
N ILE A 142 1.88 -4.99 -0.83
CA ILE A 142 1.81 -5.44 0.55
C ILE A 142 3.03 -6.33 0.77
N GLY A 143 3.71 -6.08 1.88
CA GLY A 143 4.92 -6.77 2.28
C GLY A 143 5.34 -6.28 3.66
N MET A 144 6.52 -6.70 4.09
CA MET A 144 7.09 -6.22 5.34
C MET A 144 7.35 -4.72 5.25
N ARG A 145 6.99 -4.01 6.32
CA ARG A 145 7.22 -2.57 6.51
C ARG A 145 7.46 -2.24 7.97
#